data_AF-A0A4U8SHA8-F1
#
_entry.id   AF-A0A4U8SHA8-F1
#
_cell.length_a   1.000
_cell.length_b   1.000
_cell.length_c   1.000
_cell.angle_alpha   90.00
_cell.angle_beta   90.00
_cell.angle_gamma   90.00
#
_symmetry.space_group_name_H-M   'P 1'
#
loop_
_entity.id
_entity.type
_entity.pdbx_description
1 polymer ?
#
loop_
_entity_poly.entity_id
_entity_poly.type
_entity_poly.pdbx_seq_one_letter_code
_entity_poly.pdbx_strand_id
1 'polypeptide(L)'
;MAGFKNINSFKNVELHKKADDFVNRAEGETSKAPNKKRGAPPKSEANKRTQKMTIYFTEKEIHKIQEMAEQKNMSSSEFARYKIFSYENKNFQT
;
A
#
# COMPACT_ATOMS: atom_id res chain seq x y z
N MET A 1 45.27 39.87 30.67
CA MET A 1 45.69 38.92 29.60
C MET A 1 44.57 38.82 28.58
N ALA A 2 44.94 38.83 27.30
CA ALA A 2 44.07 39.07 26.16
C ALA A 2 43.05 37.93 25.91
N GLY A 3 41.80 38.31 25.59
CA GLY A 3 40.78 37.40 25.10
C GLY A 3 41.01 37.06 23.62
N PHE A 4 41.08 35.76 23.31
CA PHE A 4 41.16 35.25 21.95
C PHE A 4 39.81 35.42 21.24
N LYS A 5 39.80 36.14 20.11
CA LYS A 5 38.65 36.18 19.19
C LYS A 5 38.64 34.92 18.34
N ASN A 6 37.59 34.12 18.47
CA ASN A 6 37.33 32.97 17.61
C ASN A 6 36.67 33.46 16.30
N ILE A 7 37.48 33.73 15.28
CA ILE A 7 37.04 34.06 13.92
C ILE A 7 37.19 32.77 13.12
N ASN A 8 36.10 32.01 12.87
CA ASN A 8 36.04 30.95 11.83
C ASN A 8 34.66 30.26 11.71
N SER A 9 33.53 30.96 11.82
CA SER A 9 32.20 30.33 11.66
C SER A 9 31.53 30.54 10.28
N PHE A 10 32.05 31.41 9.42
CA PHE A 10 31.30 31.84 8.23
C PHE A 10 31.64 31.09 6.93
N LYS A 11 32.80 30.43 6.81
CA LYS A 11 33.19 29.75 5.55
C LYS A 11 32.57 28.37 5.33
N ASN A 12 32.10 27.70 6.39
CA ASN A 12 31.59 26.32 6.27
C ASN A 12 30.12 26.25 5.83
N VAL A 13 29.35 27.34 5.97
CA VAL A 13 27.90 27.32 5.66
C VAL A 13 27.63 27.43 4.15
N GLU A 14 28.48 28.14 3.40
CA GLU A 14 28.32 28.29 1.95
C GLU A 14 28.63 27.02 1.15
N LEU A 15 29.50 26.17 1.69
CA LEU A 15 29.94 24.92 1.05
C LEU A 15 28.84 23.85 1.06
N HIS A 16 28.05 23.77 2.14
CA HIS A 16 26.93 22.83 2.24
C HIS A 16 25.77 23.19 1.31
N LYS A 17 25.39 24.47 1.21
CA LYS A 17 24.27 24.90 0.35
C LYS A 17 24.49 24.56 -1.13
N LYS A 18 25.73 24.68 -1.62
CA LYS A 18 26.05 24.35 -3.03
C LYS A 18 26.06 22.86 -3.33
N ALA A 19 26.39 22.02 -2.35
CA ALA A 19 26.35 20.56 -2.50
C ALA A 19 24.89 20.06 -2.53
N ASP A 20 24.04 20.59 -1.66
CA ASP A 20 22.62 20.24 -1.62
C ASP A 20 21.91 20.68 -2.90
N ASP A 21 22.23 21.86 -3.45
CA ASP A 21 21.68 22.32 -4.73
C ASP A 21 22.15 21.51 -5.95
N PHE A 22 23.34 20.91 -5.90
CA PHE A 22 23.86 20.06 -6.97
C PHE A 22 23.17 18.69 -6.98
N VAL A 23 23.03 18.05 -5.81
CA VAL A 23 22.35 16.76 -5.67
C VAL A 23 20.86 16.89 -6.02
N ASN A 24 20.22 17.99 -5.64
CA ASN A 24 18.80 18.23 -5.91
C ASN A 24 18.48 18.60 -7.37
N ARG A 25 19.48 18.90 -8.21
CA ARG A 25 19.30 19.22 -9.65
C ARG A 25 19.74 18.12 -10.60
N ALA A 26 20.24 17.00 -10.09
CA ALA A 26 20.59 15.82 -10.89
C ALA A 26 19.32 15.06 -11.31
N GLU A 27 18.50 15.66 -12.17
CA GLU A 27 17.38 14.95 -12.82
C GLU A 27 17.91 14.20 -14.04
N GLY A 28 17.96 12.87 -13.95
CA GLY A 28 18.30 12.01 -15.08
C GLY A 28 17.16 11.95 -16.10
N GLU A 29 17.47 11.50 -17.31
CA GLU A 29 16.52 11.30 -18.42
C GLU A 29 15.34 10.37 -18.05
N THR A 30 15.49 9.57 -16.98
CA THR A 30 14.47 8.69 -16.40
C THR A 30 13.54 9.36 -15.39
N SER A 31 13.86 10.55 -14.88
CA SER A 31 13.05 11.30 -13.89
C SER A 31 11.73 11.81 -14.47
N LYS A 32 11.60 11.86 -15.80
CA LYS A 32 10.41 12.35 -16.52
C LYS A 32 9.44 11.25 -16.95
N ALA A 33 9.57 10.02 -16.44
CA ALA A 33 8.53 9.03 -16.67
C ALA A 33 7.26 9.48 -15.93
N PRO A 34 6.14 9.79 -16.62
CA PRO A 34 4.88 10.04 -15.94
C PRO A 34 4.59 8.82 -15.10
N ASN A 35 4.25 9.05 -13.83
CA ASN A 35 3.83 8.08 -12.82
C ASN A 35 2.65 7.21 -13.30
N LYS A 36 2.86 6.36 -14.32
CA LYS A 36 2.01 5.22 -14.60
C LYS A 36 2.38 4.21 -13.53
N LYS A 37 1.76 4.36 -12.35
CA LYS A 37 1.74 3.33 -11.31
C LYS A 37 1.46 2.02 -12.04
N ARG A 38 2.46 1.13 -12.09
CA ARG A 38 2.37 -0.22 -12.70
C ARG A 38 1.49 -1.13 -11.82
N GLY A 39 0.29 -0.66 -11.50
CA GLY A 39 -0.71 -1.40 -10.74
C GLY A 39 -1.62 -2.18 -11.67
N ALA A 40 -2.30 -3.18 -11.12
CA ALA A 40 -3.39 -3.84 -11.81
C ALA A 40 -4.42 -2.80 -12.30
N PRO A 41 -5.01 -2.98 -13.49
CA PRO A 41 -6.03 -2.09 -14.00
C PRO A 41 -7.18 -1.96 -12.98
N PRO A 42 -7.74 -0.76 -12.82
CA PRO A 42 -8.87 -0.56 -11.90
C PRO A 42 -10.04 -1.45 -12.32
N LYS A 43 -10.76 -2.00 -11.34
CA LYS A 43 -11.98 -2.77 -11.60
C LYS A 43 -13.05 -1.86 -12.19
N SER A 44 -13.84 -2.38 -13.12
CA SER A 44 -15.03 -1.67 -13.62
C SER A 44 -16.03 -1.40 -12.49
N GLU A 45 -16.80 -0.32 -12.60
CA GLU A 45 -17.79 0.06 -11.56
C GLU A 45 -18.81 -1.06 -11.29
N ALA A 46 -19.24 -1.80 -12.32
CA ALA A 46 -20.14 -2.94 -12.17
C ALA A 46 -19.55 -4.10 -11.32
N ASN A 47 -18.22 -4.26 -11.29
CA ASN A 47 -17.52 -5.32 -10.56
C ASN A 47 -16.90 -4.84 -9.25
N LYS A 48 -17.06 -3.56 -8.93
CA LYS A 48 -16.51 -2.95 -7.72
C LYS A 48 -17.45 -3.25 -6.54
N ARG A 49 -16.87 -3.77 -5.47
CA ARG A 49 -17.61 -4.00 -4.22
C ARG A 49 -17.68 -2.69 -3.44
N THR A 50 -18.85 -2.07 -3.40
CA THR A 50 -19.07 -0.76 -2.76
C THR A 50 -19.72 -0.85 -1.38
N GLN A 51 -20.38 -1.98 -1.08
CA GLN A 51 -21.07 -2.22 0.18
C GLN A 51 -20.14 -2.86 1.22
N LYS A 52 -20.30 -2.47 2.49
CA LYS A 52 -19.54 -3.00 3.63
C LYS A 52 -20.48 -3.59 4.68
N MET A 53 -20.12 -4.76 5.18
CA MET A 53 -20.76 -5.41 6.33
C MET A 53 -19.68 -5.80 7.33
N THR A 54 -19.90 -5.50 8.61
CA THR A 54 -19.02 -5.90 9.71
C THR A 54 -19.65 -7.09 10.42
N ILE A 55 -18.87 -8.16 10.61
CA ILE A 55 -19.29 -9.36 11.34
C ILE A 55 -18.22 -9.63 12.40
N TYR A 56 -18.65 -9.95 13.61
CA TYR A 56 -17.79 -10.37 14.70
C TYR A 56 -17.74 -11.89 14.77
N PHE A 57 -16.55 -12.43 15.03
CA PHE A 57 -16.30 -13.86 15.21
C PHE A 57 -15.58 -14.08 16.53
N THR A 58 -15.83 -15.22 17.15
CA THR A 58 -14.95 -15.76 18.19
C THR A 58 -13.62 -16.21 17.60
N GLU A 59 -12.59 -16.35 18.42
CA GLU A 59 -11.26 -16.82 17.99
C GLU A 59 -11.31 -18.19 17.28
N LYS A 60 -12.11 -19.12 17.82
CA LYS A 60 -12.28 -20.46 17.22
C LYS A 60 -12.92 -20.40 15.84
N GLU A 61 -13.90 -19.53 15.66
CA GLU A 61 -14.61 -19.39 14.39
C GLU A 61 -13.70 -18.79 13.31
N ILE A 62 -12.93 -17.74 13.63
CA ILE A 62 -12.05 -17.12 12.65
C ILE A 62 -10.89 -18.03 12.23
N HIS A 63 -10.31 -18.79 13.17
CA HIS A 63 -9.28 -19.79 12.84
C HIS A 63 -9.82 -20.87 11.90
N LYS A 64 -11.04 -21.37 12.16
CA LYS A 64 -11.68 -22.34 11.28
C LYS A 64 -11.93 -21.77 9.87
N ILE A 65 -12.34 -20.50 9.78
CA ILE A 65 -12.53 -19.82 8.49
C ILE A 65 -11.21 -19.69 7.73
N GLN A 66 -10.12 -19.35 8.42
CA GLN A 66 -8.78 -19.26 7.83
C GLN A 66 -8.32 -20.60 7.28
N GLU A 67 -8.41 -21.67 8.06
CA GLU A 67 -8.03 -23.02 7.64
C GLU A 67 -8.83 -23.47 6.41
N MET A 68 -10.15 -23.27 6.40
CA MET A 68 -10.99 -23.62 5.24
C MET A 68 -10.68 -22.76 4.00
N ALA A 69 -10.27 -21.51 4.19
CA ALA A 69 -9.90 -20.61 3.10
C ALA A 69 -8.56 -21.03 2.48
N GLU A 70 -7.59 -21.41 3.31
CA GLU A 70 -6.29 -21.94 2.89
C GLU A 70 -6.44 -23.24 2.08
N GLN A 71 -7.27 -24.17 2.54
CA GLN A 71 -7.60 -25.40 1.79
C GLN A 71 -8.14 -25.13 0.38
N LYS A 72 -8.75 -23.97 0.16
CA LYS A 72 -9.29 -23.54 -1.15
C LYS A 72 -8.40 -22.55 -1.90
N ASN A 73 -7.21 -22.23 -1.39
CA ASN A 73 -6.33 -21.19 -1.93
C ASN A 73 -7.03 -19.83 -2.09
N MET A 74 -7.87 -19.46 -1.12
CA MET A 74 -8.64 -18.21 -1.11
C MET A 74 -8.29 -17.37 0.12
N SER A 75 -8.50 -16.05 0.05
CA SER A 75 -8.49 -15.23 1.25
C SER A 75 -9.72 -15.52 2.13
N SER A 76 -9.63 -15.32 3.45
CA SER A 76 -10.78 -15.51 4.36
C SER A 76 -12.01 -14.70 3.94
N SER A 77 -11.81 -13.48 3.43
CA SER A 77 -12.91 -12.63 2.95
C SER A 77 -13.57 -13.17 1.67
N GLU A 78 -12.77 -13.78 0.80
CA GLU A 78 -13.24 -14.38 -0.44
C GLU A 78 -13.95 -15.69 -0.17
N PHE A 79 -13.37 -16.52 0.68
CA PHE A 79 -13.98 -17.74 1.16
C PHE A 79 -15.34 -17.47 1.83
N ALA A 80 -15.44 -16.46 2.70
CA ALA A 80 -16.71 -16.11 3.34
C ALA A 80 -17.81 -15.81 2.31
N ARG A 81 -17.51 -14.99 1.30
CA ARG A 81 -18.47 -14.69 0.21
C ARG A 81 -18.78 -15.91 -0.63
N TYR A 82 -17.77 -16.70 -0.99
CA TYR A 82 -17.95 -17.95 -1.71
C TYR A 82 -18.89 -18.87 -0.93
N LYS A 83 -18.72 -19.00 0.38
CA LYS A 83 -19.55 -19.87 1.20
C LYS A 83 -21.01 -19.41 1.26
N ILE A 84 -21.25 -18.09 1.34
CA ILE A 84 -22.59 -17.48 1.35
C ILE A 84 -23.29 -17.67 0.00
N PHE A 85 -22.64 -17.27 -1.10
CA PHE A 85 -23.31 -17.18 -2.41
C PHE A 85 -23.13 -18.40 -3.31
N SER A 86 -22.14 -19.28 -3.05
CA SER A 86 -21.94 -20.48 -3.88
C SER A 86 -22.97 -21.59 -3.60
N TYR A 87 -23.73 -21.51 -2.50
CA TYR A 87 -24.76 -22.52 -2.18
C TYR A 87 -26.07 -22.31 -2.95
N GLU A 88 -26.35 -21.10 -3.45
CA GLU A 88 -27.61 -20.79 -4.13
C GLU A 88 -27.64 -21.25 -5.60
N ASN A 89 -26.48 -21.50 -6.23
CA ASN A 89 -26.40 -21.91 -7.63
C ASN A 89 -26.82 -23.36 -7.92
N LYS A 90 -27.30 -24.11 -6.92
CA LYS A 90 -27.79 -25.49 -7.13
C LYS A 90 -29.31 -25.61 -7.25
N ASN A 91 -30.08 -24.57 -6.91
CA ASN A 91 -31.54 -24.66 -6.80
C ASN A 91 -32.32 -23.84 -7.85
N PHE A 92 -31.64 -23.27 -8.85
CA PHE A 92 -32.29 -22.46 -9.91
C PHE A 92 -32.16 -23.08 -11.32
N GLN A 93 -32.07 -24.41 -11.40
CA GLN A 93 -32.31 -25.14 -12.65
C GLN A 93 -33.54 -26.04 -12.48
N THR A 94 -34.72 -25.44 -12.61
CA THR A 94 -36.00 -26.11 -12.89
C THR A 94 -36.77 -25.25 -13.87
#